data_AF-A0A248YUY0-F1
#
_entry.id   AF-A0A248YUY0-F1
#
_cell.length_a   1.000
_cell.length_b   1.000
_cell.length_c   1.000
_cell.angle_alpha   90.00
_cell.angle_beta   90.00
_cell.angle_gamma   90.00
#
_symmetry.space_group_name_H-M   'P 1'
#
loop_
_entity.id
_entity.type
_entity.pdbx_description
1 polymer ?
#
loop_
_entity_poly.entity_id
_entity_poly.type
_entity_poly.pdbx_seq_one_letter_code
_entity_poly.pdbx_strand_id
1 'polypeptide(L)'
;MFVRARRGLSHSHVGSLHAPDAELALRNARDLYTRRQEGVSIWVVPAAAITASSPDEKDAFFDPAADKVYRHPTFYEVPDGVAHL
;
A
#
# COMPACT_ATOMS: atom_id res chain seq x y z
N MET A 1 -5.71 10.40 -0.50
CA MET A 1 -5.92 10.22 0.96
C MET A 1 -6.05 8.74 1.30
N PHE A 2 -5.66 8.34 2.50
CA PHE A 2 -5.76 6.95 2.94
C PHE A 2 -6.48 6.81 4.27
N VAL A 3 -7.32 5.78 4.43
CA VAL A 3 -8.09 5.52 5.64
C VAL A 3 -7.88 4.08 6.09
N ARG A 4 -7.75 3.88 7.41
CA ARG A 4 -7.77 2.57 8.04
C ARG A 4 -8.98 2.45 8.95
N ALA A 5 -9.74 1.36 8.76
CA ALA A 5 -10.86 1.02 9.62
C ALA A 5 -10.43 0.52 11.00
N ARG A 6 -11.34 0.51 11.98
CA ARG A 6 -11.01 0.07 13.35
C ARG A 6 -10.39 -1.33 13.45
N ARG A 7 -10.85 -2.25 12.61
CA ARG A 7 -10.34 -3.62 12.50
C ARG A 7 -9.44 -3.83 11.27
N GLY A 8 -9.11 -2.75 10.56
CA GLY A 8 -8.25 -2.80 9.37
C GLY A 8 -6.78 -2.87 9.76
N LEU A 9 -6.01 -3.69 9.03
CA LEU A 9 -4.57 -3.84 9.24
C LEU A 9 -3.77 -2.70 8.57
N SER A 10 -4.24 -2.22 7.42
CA SER A 10 -3.56 -1.22 6.58
C SER A 10 -4.46 -0.06 6.20
N HIS A 11 -3.84 1.06 5.85
CA HIS A 11 -4.53 2.20 5.24
C HIS A 11 -4.72 1.94 3.74
N SER A 12 -5.94 2.16 3.26
CA SER A 12 -6.29 2.05 1.85
C SER A 12 -6.57 3.42 1.25
N HIS A 13 -6.20 3.62 -0.02
CA HIS A 13 -6.53 4.85 -0.73
C HIS A 13 -8.05 4.94 -0.94
N VAL A 14 -8.67 6.04 -0.52
CA VAL A 14 -10.13 6.24 -0.63
C VAL A 14 -10.53 7.36 -1.58
N GLY A 15 -9.58 8.17 -2.03
CA GLY A 15 -9.82 9.29 -2.94
C GLY A 15 -9.00 10.53 -2.64
N SER A 16 -9.34 11.62 -3.32
CA SER A 16 -8.63 12.90 -3.29
C SER A 16 -9.58 14.04 -2.96
N LEU A 17 -9.07 15.09 -2.32
CA LEU A 17 -9.76 16.34 -2.09
C LEU A 17 -8.80 17.52 -2.22
N HIS A 18 -9.35 18.71 -2.41
CA HIS A 18 -8.60 19.96 -2.34
C HIS A 18 -8.75 20.59 -0.95
N ALA A 19 -7.65 21.10 -0.42
CA ALA A 19 -7.59 21.84 0.82
C ALA A 19 -6.36 22.77 0.80
N PRO A 20 -6.39 23.91 1.49
CA PRO A 20 -5.28 24.86 1.55
C PRO A 20 -4.10 24.34 2.39
N ASP A 21 -4.35 23.43 3.34
CA ASP A 21 -3.34 22.85 4.22
C ASP A 21 -3.76 21.45 4.70
N ALA A 22 -2.84 20.79 5.41
CA ALA A 22 -3.03 19.43 5.90
C ALA A 22 -4.09 19.33 7.01
N GLU A 23 -4.26 20.37 7.83
CA GLU A 23 -5.24 20.34 8.93
C GLU A 23 -6.66 20.36 8.38
N LEU A 24 -6.94 21.28 7.44
CA LEU A 24 -8.24 21.34 6.79
C LEU A 24 -8.47 20.11 5.90
N ALA A 25 -7.41 19.57 5.28
CA ALA A 25 -7.51 18.30 4.55
C ALA A 25 -7.98 17.16 5.47
N LEU A 26 -7.43 17.04 6.68
CA LEU A 26 -7.84 16.01 7.65
C LEU A 26 -9.29 16.20 8.12
N ARG A 27 -9.72 17.43 8.37
CA ARG A 27 -11.10 17.74 8.76
C ARG A 27 -12.09 17.34 7.65
N ASN A 28 -11.83 17.79 6.42
CA ASN A 28 -12.65 17.47 5.26
C ASN A 28 -12.66 15.96 4.99
N ALA A 29 -11.50 15.31 5.09
CA ALA A 29 -11.34 13.87 4.93
C ALA A 29 -12.23 13.06 5.88
N ARG A 30 -12.25 13.45 7.16
CA ARG A 30 -13.07 12.81 8.19
C ARG A 30 -14.56 12.89 7.86
N ASP A 31 -15.02 14.06 7.43
CA ASP A 31 -16.44 14.31 7.22
C ASP A 31 -16.97 13.64 5.93
N LEU A 32 -16.10 13.50 4.92
CA LEU A 32 -16.40 12.80 3.65
C LEU A 32 -16.30 11.27 3.77
N TYR A 33 -15.22 10.75 4.38
CA TYR A 33 -14.84 9.34 4.23
C TYR A 33 -14.93 8.49 5.50
N THR A 34 -15.19 9.07 6.68
CA THR A 34 -15.22 8.31 7.94
C THR A 34 -16.55 8.41 8.69
N ARG A 35 -17.66 8.62 7.99
CA ARG A 35 -18.99 8.66 8.60
C ARG A 35 -19.24 7.37 9.40
N ARG A 36 -19.88 7.48 10.56
CA ARG A 36 -20.18 6.37 11.50
C ARG A 36 -18.97 5.65 12.12
N GLN A 37 -17.80 6.29 12.23
CA GLN A 37 -16.60 5.71 12.87
C GLN A 37 -16.05 4.47 12.15
N GLU A 38 -16.39 4.26 10.88
CA GLU A 38 -15.84 3.16 10.09
C GLU A 38 -14.33 3.33 9.83
N GLY A 39 -13.84 4.57 9.76
CA GLY A 39 -12.41 4.91 9.68
C GLY A 39 -11.90 5.55 10.98
N VAL A 40 -10.86 4.96 11.60
CA VAL A 40 -10.28 5.46 12.88
C VAL A 40 -8.91 6.12 12.70
N SER A 41 -8.31 6.01 11.51
CA SER A 41 -7.03 6.65 11.19
C SER A 41 -7.04 7.14 9.75
N ILE A 42 -6.60 8.37 9.55
CA ILE A 42 -6.60 9.06 8.25
C ILE A 42 -5.18 9.56 7.98
N TRP A 43 -4.66 9.27 6.78
CA TRP A 43 -3.47 9.91 6.25
C TRP A 43 -3.85 10.84 5.09
N VAL A 44 -3.36 12.06 5.16
CA VAL A 44 -3.38 13.03 4.06
C VAL A 44 -1.95 13.21 3.59
N VAL A 45 -1.76 13.19 2.27
CA VAL A 45 -0.47 13.36 1.63
C VAL A 45 -0.68 14.32 0.46
N PRO A 46 0.07 15.43 0.37
CA PRO A 46 0.03 16.30 -0.80
C PRO A 46 0.36 15.50 -2.06
N ALA A 47 -0.39 15.71 -3.14
CA ALA A 47 -0.17 14.98 -4.39
C ALA A 47 1.29 15.15 -4.91
N ALA A 48 1.86 16.34 -4.75
CA ALA A 48 3.24 16.65 -5.13
C ALA A 48 4.31 15.87 -4.34
N ALA A 49 3.95 15.26 -3.20
CA ALA A 49 4.86 14.43 -2.41
C ALA A 49 4.81 12.94 -2.81
N ILE A 50 3.94 12.56 -3.76
CA ILE A 50 3.78 11.18 -4.20
C ILE A 50 4.48 11.02 -5.57
N THR A 51 5.43 10.11 -5.64
CA THR A 51 6.03 9.69 -6.92
C THR A 51 5.35 8.40 -7.36
N ALA A 52 4.84 8.39 -8.59
CA ALA A 52 4.27 7.20 -9.21
C ALA A 52 5.23 6.69 -10.29
N SER A 53 5.35 5.36 -10.42
CA SER A 53 6.03 4.75 -11.57
C SER A 53 5.26 5.04 -12.85
N SER A 54 5.96 5.23 -13.97
CA SER A 54 5.31 5.32 -15.27
C SER A 54 4.68 3.97 -15.67
N PRO A 55 3.52 3.95 -16.34
CA PRO A 55 3.00 2.73 -16.97
C PRO A 55 4.03 2.05 -17.89
N ASP A 56 4.86 2.84 -18.58
CA ASP A 56 5.89 2.34 -19.50
C ASP A 56 7.09 1.71 -18.78
N GLU A 57 7.27 2.00 -17.49
CA GLU A 57 8.34 1.43 -16.67
C GLU A 57 7.92 0.15 -15.94
N LYS A 58 6.65 -0.26 -16.07
CA LYS A 58 6.07 -1.40 -15.34
C LYS A 58 6.93 -2.65 -15.51
N ASP A 59 7.28 -3.00 -16.74
CA ASP A 59 8.02 -4.24 -17.03
C ASP A 59 9.41 -4.22 -16.38
N ALA A 60 10.12 -3.09 -16.41
CA ALA A 60 11.43 -2.96 -15.75
C ALA A 60 11.36 -3.11 -14.21
N PHE A 61 10.29 -2.61 -13.58
CA PHE A 61 10.11 -2.71 -12.12
C PHE A 61 9.60 -4.09 -11.67
N PHE A 62 8.84 -4.81 -12.51
CA PHE A 62 8.12 -6.03 -12.09
C PHE A 62 8.56 -7.33 -12.79
N ASP A 63 9.10 -7.29 -14.02
CA ASP A 63 9.57 -8.49 -14.74
C ASP A 63 10.64 -9.29 -14.00
N PRO A 64 11.63 -8.66 -13.33
CA PRO A 64 12.63 -9.41 -12.57
C PRO A 64 12.03 -10.22 -11.42
N ALA A 65 10.82 -9.91 -10.95
CA ALA A 65 10.11 -10.69 -9.95
C ALA A 65 9.29 -11.84 -10.56
N ALA A 66 8.89 -11.74 -11.82
CA ALA A 66 8.10 -12.75 -12.52
C ALA A 66 8.95 -13.95 -13.01
N ASP A 67 10.19 -13.71 -13.45
CA ASP A 67 11.04 -14.74 -14.07
C ASP A 67 12.00 -15.46 -13.09
N LYS A 68 11.90 -15.17 -11.78
CA LYS A 68 12.82 -15.68 -10.74
C LYS A 68 12.14 -16.65 -9.78
N VAL A 69 11.49 -17.67 -10.33
CA VAL A 69 10.80 -18.74 -9.58
C VAL A 69 11.76 -19.54 -8.68
N TYR A 70 13.06 -19.58 -9.01
CA TYR A 70 14.12 -20.28 -8.26
C TYR A 70 14.37 -19.77 -6.82
N ARG A 71 13.69 -18.70 -6.39
CA ARG A 71 13.74 -18.23 -4.99
C ARG A 71 12.70 -18.93 -4.10
N HIS A 72 11.82 -19.74 -4.68
CA HIS A 72 10.90 -20.57 -3.89
C HIS A 72 11.66 -21.75 -3.26
N PRO A 73 11.43 -22.04 -1.96
CA PRO A 73 12.09 -23.15 -1.25
C PRO A 73 11.95 -24.51 -1.95
N THR A 74 10.87 -24.70 -2.73
CA THR A 74 10.59 -25.90 -3.51
C THR A 74 11.54 -26.17 -4.67
N PHE A 75 12.38 -25.20 -5.08
CA PHE A 75 13.32 -25.34 -6.19
C PHE A 75 14.76 -25.62 -5.76
N TYR A 76 15.02 -25.74 -4.45
CA TYR A 76 16.29 -26.25 -3.94
C TYR A 76 16.17 -27.75 -3.68
N GLU A 77 17.08 -28.55 -4.23
CA GLU A 77 17.24 -29.93 -3.75
C GLU A 77 17.77 -29.86 -2.31
N VAL A 78 16.92 -30.27 -1.37
CA VAL A 78 17.32 -30.43 0.03
C VAL A 78 18.13 -31.73 0.10
N PRO A 79 19.41 -31.69 0.49
CA PRO A 79 20.21 -32.90 0.63
C PRO A 79 19.60 -33.84 1.67
N ASP A 80 19.69 -35.15 1.44
CA ASP A 80 19.23 -36.16 2.39
C ASP A 80 19.93 -35.97 3.75
N GLY A 81 19.15 -35.64 4.79
CA GLY A 81 19.64 -35.47 6.17
C GLY A 81 19.18 -34.19 6.88
N VAL A 82 18.54 -33.24 6.20
CA VAL A 82 18.06 -31.98 6.81
C VAL A 82 16.57 -32.08 7.13
N ALA A 83 16.22 -32.78 8.21
CA ALA A 83 14.82 -33.09 8.55
C ALA A 83 14.04 -31.94 9.22
N HIS A 84 14.71 -30.88 9.70
CA HIS A 84 14.05 -29.84 10.51
C HIS A 84 14.59 -28.44 10.18
N LEU A 85 13.81 -27.67 9.41
CA LEU A 85 13.79 -26.22 9.35
C LEU A 85 12.37 -25.74 9.65
#